data_AF-A0A2R7P2D6-F1
#
_entry.id   AF-A0A2R7P2D6-F1
#
_cell.length_a   1.000
_cell.length_b   1.000
_cell.length_c   1.000
_cell.angle_alpha   90.00
_cell.angle_beta   90.00
_cell.angle_gamma   90.00
#
_symmetry.space_group_name_H-M   'P 1'
#
loop_
_entity.id
_entity.type
_entity.pdbx_description
1 polymer ?
#
loop_
_entity_poly.entity_id
_entity_poly.type
_entity_poly.pdbx_seq_one_letter_code
_entity_poly.pdbx_strand_id
1 'polypeptide(L)'
;MAVDNTAGADAARAPAQPDKWRLGGALWLLGMPGVVAVVWALLPTLKANEALLPLPPEVVLVLSGLQTAVLLALAVALGVWLAPRVGLQAPAMSSWLASRPAGPALRGQLLPGVCGGVAGAAWLWVLSRLAPTALQPSDPASAMPLAVKLLYGGITEELLVRWGVMTLLLWLGWRLLQRGQGRPGKGLVAAAVVLSAVLFAVGHLPAAQALAGVLTVPVVAFVLVGNTAFGLVAGWLYARHGLEAAVIAHVLAHLLSSPLL
;
A
#
# COMPACT_ATOMS: atom_id res chain seq x y z
N MET A 1 29.17 57.87 14.21
CA MET A 1 28.08 57.22 14.97
C MET A 1 27.65 56.01 14.18
N ALA A 2 27.74 54.84 14.81
CA ALA A 2 27.59 53.55 14.16
C ALA A 2 26.14 53.31 13.72
N VAL A 3 26.03 52.72 12.53
CA VAL A 3 24.82 52.16 11.94
C VAL A 3 24.47 50.91 12.73
N ASP A 4 23.25 50.82 13.27
CA ASP A 4 22.77 49.57 13.85
C ASP A 4 21.61 48.99 13.06
N ASN A 5 21.82 47.74 12.68
CA ASN A 5 21.17 46.98 11.65
C ASN A 5 20.30 45.94 12.37
N THR A 6 18.97 46.12 12.38
CA THR A 6 18.06 45.06 12.86
C THR A 6 17.38 44.41 11.66
N ALA A 7 18.18 43.63 10.94
CA ALA A 7 17.70 42.53 10.14
C ALA A 7 16.91 41.58 11.07
N GLY A 8 15.58 41.71 11.05
CA GLY A 8 14.67 40.78 11.68
C GLY A 8 14.93 39.39 11.13
N ALA A 9 15.41 38.51 11.99
CA ALA A 9 15.68 37.12 11.70
C ALA A 9 14.43 36.42 11.17
N ASP A 10 14.44 36.15 9.87
CA ASP A 10 13.54 35.19 9.21
C ASP A 10 13.93 33.79 9.70
N ALA A 11 13.49 33.46 10.92
CA ALA A 11 13.60 32.12 11.46
C ALA A 11 12.77 31.20 10.57
N ALA A 12 13.45 30.42 9.73
CA ALA A 12 12.88 29.44 8.81
C ALA A 12 11.84 28.57 9.53
N ARG A 13 10.57 28.97 9.41
CA ARG A 13 9.43 28.26 9.97
C ARG A 13 9.38 26.90 9.28
N ALA A 14 9.51 25.82 10.05
CA ALA A 14 9.31 24.47 9.53
C ALA A 14 7.99 24.47 8.73
N PRO A 15 8.00 23.99 7.47
CA PRO A 15 6.89 24.20 6.57
C PRO A 15 5.60 23.59 7.14
N ALA A 16 4.51 24.36 7.08
CA ALA A 16 3.21 23.93 7.58
C ALA A 16 2.78 22.62 6.89
N GLN A 17 2.45 21.61 7.69
CA GLN A 17 1.84 20.39 7.17
C GLN A 17 0.41 20.70 6.69
N PRO A 18 -0.06 20.08 5.60
CA PRO A 18 -1.44 20.24 5.17
C PRO A 18 -2.40 19.77 6.27
N ASP A 19 -3.61 20.31 6.27
CA ASP A 19 -4.68 19.84 7.16
C ASP A 19 -4.84 18.31 7.00
N LYS A 20 -4.85 17.62 8.14
CA LYS A 20 -5.02 16.17 8.25
C LYS A 20 -6.25 15.69 7.49
N TRP A 21 -7.35 16.43 7.55
CA TRP A 21 -8.58 16.06 6.86
C TRP A 21 -8.44 16.17 5.35
N ARG A 22 -7.73 17.18 4.86
CA ARG A 22 -7.44 17.34 3.43
C ARG A 22 -6.53 16.22 2.91
N LEU A 23 -5.48 15.87 3.68
CA LEU A 23 -4.60 14.75 3.32
C LEU A 23 -5.35 13.42 3.35
N GLY A 24 -6.16 13.18 4.39
CA GLY A 24 -6.97 11.98 4.51
C GLY A 24 -7.97 11.84 3.37
N GLY A 25 -8.73 12.89 3.07
CA GLY A 25 -9.66 12.90 1.94
C GLY A 25 -8.97 12.63 0.61
N ALA A 26 -7.82 13.26 0.34
CA ALA A 26 -7.07 13.07 -0.90
C ALA A 26 -6.53 11.63 -1.04
N LEU A 27 -5.95 11.06 0.02
CA LEU A 27 -5.43 9.69 0.00
C LEU A 27 -6.57 8.67 -0.12
N TRP A 28 -7.69 8.88 0.57
CA TRP A 28 -8.86 7.99 0.44
C TRP A 28 -9.40 8.02 -0.99
N LEU A 29 -9.61 9.21 -1.57
CA LEU A 29 -10.04 9.37 -2.96
C LEU A 29 -9.04 8.76 -3.96
N LEU A 30 -7.74 8.82 -3.67
CA LEU A 30 -6.71 8.19 -4.49
C LEU A 30 -6.82 6.65 -4.51
N GLY A 31 -7.22 6.03 -3.40
CA GLY A 31 -7.41 4.58 -3.32
C GLY A 31 -8.78 4.07 -3.81
N MET A 32 -9.82 4.90 -3.80
CA MET A 32 -11.17 4.49 -4.21
C MET A 32 -11.27 3.88 -5.63
N PRO A 33 -10.54 4.36 -6.66
CA PRO A 33 -10.52 3.71 -7.97
C PRO A 33 -10.11 2.23 -7.90
N GLY A 34 -9.19 1.86 -7.02
CA GLY A 34 -8.81 0.46 -6.83
C GLY A 34 -9.93 -0.36 -6.18
N VAL A 35 -10.62 0.21 -5.18
CA VAL A 35 -11.80 -0.42 -4.57
C VAL A 35 -12.88 -0.69 -5.60
N VAL A 36 -13.20 0.30 -6.44
CA VAL A 36 -14.19 0.15 -7.51
C VAL A 36 -13.73 -0.91 -8.51
N ALA A 37 -12.46 -0.88 -8.94
CA ALA A 37 -11.92 -1.82 -9.91
C ALA A 37 -11.97 -3.28 -9.41
N VAL A 38 -11.54 -3.54 -8.16
CA VAL A 38 -11.52 -4.91 -7.63
C VAL A 38 -12.92 -5.44 -7.42
N VAL A 39 -13.84 -4.63 -6.89
CA VAL A 39 -15.23 -5.04 -6.65
C VAL A 39 -15.91 -5.32 -7.98
N TRP A 40 -15.76 -4.45 -8.97
CA TRP A 40 -16.32 -4.67 -10.30
C TRP A 40 -15.81 -5.97 -10.94
N ALA A 41 -14.52 -6.30 -10.75
CA ALA A 41 -13.94 -7.53 -11.24
C ALA A 41 -14.51 -8.80 -10.57
N LEU A 42 -15.15 -8.70 -9.40
CA LEU A 42 -15.83 -9.81 -8.75
C LEU A 42 -17.22 -10.12 -9.33
N LEU A 43 -17.84 -9.17 -10.03
CA LEU A 43 -19.24 -9.30 -10.48
C LEU A 43 -19.50 -10.55 -11.34
N PRO A 44 -18.66 -10.91 -12.34
CA PRO A 44 -18.88 -12.13 -13.12
C PRO A 44 -18.86 -13.39 -12.25
N THR A 45 -17.91 -13.46 -11.30
CA THR A 45 -17.78 -14.59 -10.37
C THR A 45 -18.97 -14.68 -9.43
N LEU A 46 -19.47 -13.55 -8.91
CA LEU A 46 -20.65 -13.53 -8.05
C LEU A 46 -21.90 -14.00 -8.81
N LYS A 47 -22.09 -13.57 -10.06
CA LYS A 47 -23.21 -14.02 -10.89
C LYS A 47 -23.13 -15.51 -11.23
N ALA A 48 -21.95 -16.01 -11.54
CA ALA A 48 -21.74 -17.43 -11.82
C ALA A 48 -22.06 -18.33 -10.62
N ASN A 49 -22.00 -17.80 -9.40
CA ASN A 49 -22.21 -18.54 -8.15
C ASN A 49 -23.44 -18.06 -7.38
N GLU A 50 -24.39 -17.38 -8.03
CA GLU A 50 -25.55 -16.75 -7.38
C GLU A 50 -26.35 -17.73 -6.51
N ALA A 51 -26.52 -18.98 -6.96
CA ALA A 51 -27.24 -20.01 -6.22
C ALA A 51 -26.61 -20.40 -4.86
N LEU A 52 -25.34 -20.05 -4.65
CA LEU A 52 -24.60 -20.31 -3.40
C LEU A 52 -24.58 -19.09 -2.47
N LEU A 53 -25.06 -17.92 -2.94
CA LEU A 53 -25.02 -16.68 -2.17
C LEU A 53 -26.25 -16.55 -1.26
N PRO A 54 -26.08 -16.05 -0.03
CA PRO A 54 -27.20 -15.79 0.87
C PRO A 54 -28.00 -14.54 0.50
N LEU A 55 -27.48 -13.71 -0.42
CA LEU A 55 -28.03 -12.43 -0.86
C LEU A 55 -27.81 -12.28 -2.38
N PRO A 56 -28.59 -11.41 -3.06
CA PRO A 56 -28.38 -11.13 -4.47
C PRO A 56 -26.94 -10.66 -4.78
N PRO A 57 -26.35 -11.04 -5.92
CA PRO A 57 -24.98 -10.68 -6.29
C PRO A 57 -24.67 -9.18 -6.19
N GLU A 58 -25.63 -8.32 -6.57
CA GLU A 58 -25.50 -6.86 -6.52
C GLU A 58 -25.38 -6.35 -5.07
N VAL A 59 -26.10 -6.98 -4.14
CA VAL A 59 -26.04 -6.64 -2.71
C VAL A 59 -24.68 -7.06 -2.15
N VAL A 60 -24.21 -8.27 -2.47
CA VAL A 60 -22.88 -8.75 -2.06
C VAL A 60 -21.78 -7.85 -2.62
N LEU A 61 -21.90 -7.42 -3.87
CA LEU A 61 -20.99 -6.50 -4.54
C LEU A 61 -20.90 -5.15 -3.79
N VAL A 62 -22.05 -4.53 -3.50
CA VAL A 62 -22.11 -3.25 -2.77
C VAL A 62 -21.55 -3.38 -1.36
N LEU A 63 -21.89 -4.44 -0.64
CA LEU A 63 -21.37 -4.69 0.71
C LEU A 63 -19.85 -4.89 0.70
N SER A 64 -19.32 -5.63 -0.28
CA SER A 64 -17.88 -5.84 -0.44
C SER A 64 -17.14 -4.53 -0.73
N GLY A 65 -17.72 -3.68 -1.59
CA GLY A 65 -17.17 -2.35 -1.87
C GLY A 65 -17.23 -1.42 -0.66
N LEU A 66 -18.36 -1.39 0.05
CA LEU A 66 -18.51 -0.59 1.27
C LEU A 66 -17.53 -1.04 2.35
N GLN A 67 -17.41 -2.34 2.60
CA GLN A 67 -16.45 -2.90 3.55
C GLN A 67 -15.03 -2.44 3.22
N THR A 68 -14.62 -2.57 1.96
CA THR A 68 -13.27 -2.21 1.51
C THR A 68 -13.03 -0.70 1.59
N ALA A 69 -14.02 0.12 1.23
CA ALA A 69 -13.96 1.57 1.33
C ALA A 69 -13.84 2.04 2.79
N VAL A 70 -14.54 1.38 3.72
CA VAL A 70 -14.43 1.64 5.17
C VAL A 70 -13.06 1.24 5.71
N LEU A 71 -12.56 0.06 5.33
CA LEU A 71 -11.21 -0.37 5.71
C LEU A 71 -10.14 0.61 5.21
N LEU A 72 -10.28 1.08 3.96
CA LEU A 72 -9.40 2.10 3.40
C LEU A 72 -9.51 3.42 4.17
N ALA A 73 -10.72 3.87 4.50
CA ALA A 73 -10.92 5.09 5.29
C ALA A 73 -10.26 5.00 6.68
N LEU A 74 -10.40 3.86 7.35
CA LEU A 74 -9.77 3.59 8.65
C LEU A 74 -8.24 3.58 8.53
N ALA A 75 -7.69 2.88 7.55
CA ALA A 75 -6.25 2.85 7.30
C ALA A 75 -5.68 4.25 7.00
N VAL A 76 -6.37 5.02 6.17
CA VAL A 76 -6.00 6.39 5.83
C VAL A 76 -6.05 7.30 7.05
N ALA A 77 -7.12 7.21 7.86
CA ALA A 77 -7.25 7.97 9.09
C ALA A 77 -6.12 7.64 10.08
N LEU A 78 -5.83 6.36 10.28
CA LEU A 78 -4.71 5.91 11.12
C LEU A 78 -3.39 6.49 10.64
N GLY A 79 -3.07 6.35 9.35
CA GLY A 79 -1.81 6.86 8.80
C GLY A 79 -1.69 8.38 8.94
N VAL A 80 -2.74 9.14 8.64
CA VAL A 80 -2.74 10.62 8.79
C VAL A 80 -2.48 11.05 10.23
N TRP A 81 -3.02 10.32 11.20
CA TRP A 81 -2.92 10.69 12.62
C TRP A 81 -1.62 10.20 13.26
N LEU A 82 -1.08 9.07 12.80
CA LEU A 82 0.03 8.39 13.44
C LEU A 82 1.36 8.56 12.70
N ALA A 83 1.37 8.62 11.36
CA ALA A 83 2.60 8.65 10.56
C ALA A 83 3.52 9.82 10.93
N PRO A 84 3.02 11.07 11.11
CA PRO A 84 3.88 12.19 11.51
C PRO A 84 4.53 11.99 12.89
N ARG A 85 3.89 11.22 13.79
CA ARG A 85 4.41 10.95 15.14
C ARG A 85 5.59 9.97 15.14
N VAL A 86 5.68 9.12 14.12
CA VAL A 86 6.76 8.14 13.95
C VAL A 86 7.73 8.49 12.82
N GLY A 87 7.56 9.67 12.21
CA GLY A 87 8.44 10.17 11.15
C GLY A 87 8.23 9.52 9.79
N LEU A 88 7.06 8.91 9.55
CA LEU A 88 6.62 8.42 8.26
C LEU A 88 5.81 9.50 7.53
N GLN A 89 5.79 9.46 6.20
CA GLN A 89 5.28 10.57 5.39
C GLN A 89 4.79 10.16 4.00
N ALA A 90 3.94 11.00 3.40
CA ALA A 90 3.54 10.99 2.00
C ALA A 90 4.00 12.31 1.33
N PRO A 91 5.29 12.45 0.96
CA PRO A 91 5.90 13.76 0.71
C PRO A 91 5.32 14.53 -0.47
N ALA A 92 4.99 13.84 -1.56
CA ALA A 92 4.52 14.47 -2.78
C ALA A 92 3.08 14.96 -2.61
N MET A 93 2.22 14.11 -2.06
CA MET A 93 0.83 14.44 -1.72
C MET A 93 0.78 15.58 -0.71
N SER A 94 1.62 15.52 0.33
CA SER A 94 1.66 16.57 1.36
C SER A 94 2.13 17.92 0.82
N SER A 95 3.07 17.91 -0.13
CA SER A 95 3.56 19.12 -0.79
C SER A 95 2.48 19.72 -1.68
N TRP A 96 1.82 18.89 -2.49
CA TRP A 96 0.74 19.31 -3.39
C TRP A 96 -0.42 19.96 -2.63
N LEU A 97 -0.90 19.34 -1.54
CA LEU A 97 -2.02 19.88 -0.75
C LEU A 97 -1.67 21.16 0.02
N ALA A 98 -0.39 21.35 0.31
CA ALA A 98 0.16 22.57 0.88
C ALA A 98 0.44 23.65 -0.18
N SER A 99 -0.06 23.50 -1.41
CA SER A 99 0.17 24.41 -2.54
C SER A 99 1.66 24.62 -2.86
N ARG A 100 2.48 23.60 -2.61
CA ARG A 100 3.91 23.59 -2.94
C ARG A 100 4.19 22.67 -4.13
N PRO A 101 5.27 22.91 -4.89
CA PRO A 101 5.65 22.02 -5.97
C PRO A 101 5.89 20.59 -5.47
N ALA A 102 5.10 19.63 -5.95
CA ALA A 102 5.28 18.21 -5.62
C ALA A 102 6.48 17.56 -6.35
N GLY A 103 6.93 18.17 -7.45
CA GLY A 103 8.00 17.65 -8.30
C GLY A 103 9.29 17.28 -7.56
N PRO A 104 9.88 18.17 -6.73
CA PRO A 104 11.08 17.84 -5.96
C PRO A 104 10.88 16.67 -4.99
N ALA A 105 9.75 16.64 -4.28
CA ALA A 105 9.41 15.56 -3.35
C ALA A 105 9.18 14.22 -4.09
N LEU A 106 8.62 14.26 -5.29
CA LEU A 106 8.44 13.07 -6.13
C LEU A 106 9.77 12.59 -6.72
N ARG A 107 10.65 13.49 -7.18
CA ARG A 107 11.98 13.14 -7.72
C ARG A 107 12.83 12.33 -6.74
N GLY A 108 12.78 12.67 -5.45
CA GLY A 108 13.46 11.89 -4.40
C GLY A 108 12.91 10.47 -4.20
N GLN A 109 11.72 10.18 -4.73
CA GLN A 109 11.04 8.89 -4.62
C GLN A 109 11.08 8.07 -5.91
N LEU A 110 11.30 8.72 -7.07
CA LEU A 110 11.31 8.06 -8.38
C LEU A 110 12.37 6.97 -8.48
N LEU A 111 13.65 7.31 -8.27
CA LEU A 111 14.74 6.33 -8.40
C LEU A 111 14.55 5.11 -7.47
N PRO A 112 14.36 5.27 -6.15
CA PRO A 112 14.17 4.11 -5.27
C PRO A 112 12.88 3.34 -5.60
N GLY A 113 11.80 4.03 -5.97
CA GLY A 113 10.55 3.40 -6.41
C GLY A 113 10.73 2.58 -7.68
N VAL A 114 11.40 3.11 -8.70
CA VAL A 114 11.71 2.39 -9.95
C VAL A 114 12.60 1.18 -9.70
N CYS A 115 13.66 1.33 -8.91
CA CYS A 115 14.51 0.20 -8.52
C CYS A 115 13.71 -0.90 -7.81
N GLY A 116 12.85 -0.52 -6.86
CA GLY A 116 11.97 -1.45 -6.17
C GLY A 116 10.95 -2.12 -7.10
N GLY A 117 10.42 -1.38 -8.07
CA GLY A 117 9.48 -1.89 -9.07
C GLY A 117 10.11 -2.88 -10.04
N VAL A 118 11.34 -2.61 -10.51
CA VAL A 118 12.10 -3.56 -11.34
C VAL A 118 12.42 -4.83 -10.56
N ALA A 119 12.87 -4.70 -9.30
CA ALA A 119 13.12 -5.85 -8.44
C ALA A 119 11.83 -6.66 -8.17
N GLY A 120 10.70 -5.97 -7.93
CA GLY A 120 9.40 -6.58 -7.77
C GLY A 120 8.92 -7.31 -9.03
N ALA A 121 9.11 -6.71 -10.20
CA ALA A 121 8.75 -7.33 -11.48
C ALA A 121 9.57 -8.59 -11.76
N ALA A 122 10.89 -8.53 -11.53
CA ALA A 122 11.76 -9.70 -11.63
C ALA A 122 11.33 -10.82 -10.67
N TRP A 123 10.94 -10.45 -9.45
CA TRP A 123 10.43 -11.40 -8.47
C TRP A 123 9.10 -12.04 -8.90
N LEU A 124 8.14 -11.24 -9.37
CA LEU A 124 6.87 -11.74 -9.89
C LEU A 124 7.07 -12.68 -11.10
N TRP A 125 8.02 -12.35 -11.98
CA TRP A 125 8.39 -13.24 -13.09
C TRP A 125 8.97 -14.57 -12.60
N VAL A 126 9.85 -14.57 -11.59
CA VAL A 126 10.35 -15.84 -10.99
C VAL A 126 9.19 -16.64 -10.39
N LEU A 127 8.29 -15.98 -9.65
CA LEU A 127 7.14 -16.64 -9.04
C LEU A 127 6.21 -17.28 -10.07
N SER A 128 6.02 -16.65 -11.24
CA SER A 128 5.15 -17.22 -12.28
C SER A 128 5.66 -18.56 -12.82
N ARG A 129 6.98 -18.76 -12.83
CA ARG A 129 7.60 -20.03 -13.22
C ARG A 129 7.50 -21.11 -12.15
N LEU A 130 7.27 -20.72 -10.90
CA LEU A 130 7.22 -21.60 -9.73
C LEU A 130 5.79 -21.77 -9.19
N ALA A 131 4.80 -21.13 -9.81
CA ALA A 131 3.43 -21.11 -9.34
C ALA A 131 2.84 -22.53 -9.30
N PRO A 132 2.28 -22.98 -8.17
CA PRO A 132 1.50 -24.21 -8.11
C PRO A 132 0.41 -24.22 -9.18
N THR A 133 0.18 -25.38 -9.81
CA THR A 133 -0.84 -25.54 -10.87
C THR A 133 -2.23 -25.11 -10.40
N ALA A 134 -2.54 -25.29 -9.11
CA ALA A 134 -3.80 -24.84 -8.50
C ALA A 134 -4.00 -23.31 -8.52
N LEU A 135 -2.95 -22.52 -8.69
CA LEU A 135 -3.03 -21.05 -8.77
C LEU A 135 -2.95 -20.54 -10.21
N GLN A 136 -2.75 -21.43 -11.19
CA GLN A 136 -2.72 -21.05 -12.59
C GLN A 136 -4.16 -20.87 -13.10
N PRO A 137 -4.49 -19.73 -13.74
CA PRO A 137 -5.82 -19.54 -14.29
C PRO A 137 -6.11 -20.63 -15.33
N SER A 138 -7.26 -21.30 -15.23
CA SER A 138 -7.70 -22.28 -16.22
C SER A 138 -8.11 -21.64 -17.55
N ASP A 139 -8.45 -20.34 -17.52
CA ASP A 139 -8.78 -19.51 -18.68
C ASP A 139 -8.00 -18.18 -18.59
N PRO A 140 -7.25 -17.76 -19.62
CA PRO A 140 -6.62 -16.43 -19.66
C PRO A 140 -7.59 -15.26 -19.41
N ALA A 141 -8.88 -15.40 -19.77
CA ALA A 141 -9.90 -14.39 -19.50
C ALA A 141 -10.26 -14.27 -18.01
N SER A 142 -9.93 -15.27 -17.19
CA SER A 142 -10.09 -15.23 -15.73
C SER A 142 -8.91 -14.57 -15.02
N ALA A 143 -7.85 -14.20 -15.75
CA ALA A 143 -6.72 -13.49 -15.18
C ALA A 143 -7.16 -12.11 -14.66
N MET A 144 -6.65 -11.75 -13.47
CA MET A 144 -6.93 -10.45 -12.87
C MET A 144 -6.54 -9.32 -13.84
N PRO A 145 -7.48 -8.41 -14.20
CA PRO A 145 -7.19 -7.34 -15.14
C PRO A 145 -6.04 -6.45 -14.67
N LEU A 146 -5.20 -5.98 -15.61
CA LEU A 146 -4.08 -5.10 -15.30
C LEU A 146 -4.52 -3.86 -14.52
N ALA A 147 -5.66 -3.26 -14.88
CA ALA A 147 -6.20 -2.11 -14.18
C ALA A 147 -6.44 -2.39 -12.68
N VAL A 148 -6.90 -3.59 -12.30
CA VAL A 148 -7.08 -3.97 -10.89
C VAL A 148 -5.72 -4.09 -10.21
N LYS A 149 -4.74 -4.73 -10.86
CA LYS A 149 -3.37 -4.85 -10.33
C LYS A 149 -2.75 -3.48 -10.08
N LEU A 150 -2.90 -2.53 -11.01
CA LEU A 150 -2.31 -1.18 -10.87
C LEU A 150 -3.05 -0.32 -9.84
N LEU A 151 -4.39 -0.31 -9.84
CA LEU A 151 -5.19 0.58 -8.99
C LEU A 151 -5.40 0.00 -7.58
N TYR A 152 -5.79 -1.27 -7.48
CA TYR A 152 -5.97 -1.91 -6.18
C TYR A 152 -4.62 -2.33 -5.61
N GLY A 153 -3.89 -3.20 -6.32
CA GLY A 153 -2.56 -3.67 -5.87
C GLY A 153 -1.58 -2.52 -5.69
N GLY A 154 -1.35 -1.73 -6.74
CA GLY A 154 -0.33 -0.68 -6.74
C GLY A 154 -0.60 0.51 -5.81
N ILE A 155 -1.86 0.88 -5.57
CA ILE A 155 -2.22 2.10 -4.81
C ILE A 155 -2.99 1.76 -3.53
N THR A 156 -4.11 1.03 -3.66
CA THR A 156 -5.02 0.79 -2.53
C THR A 156 -4.35 -0.06 -1.45
N GLU A 157 -3.63 -1.11 -1.83
CA GLU A 157 -2.92 -1.95 -0.87
C GLU A 157 -1.80 -1.20 -0.15
N GLU A 158 -1.10 -0.29 -0.82
CA GLU A 158 -0.09 0.55 -0.18
C GLU A 158 -0.72 1.50 0.85
N LEU A 159 -1.91 2.04 0.58
CA LEU A 159 -2.65 2.83 1.55
C LEU A 159 -3.15 2.01 2.74
N LEU A 160 -3.67 0.81 2.49
CA LEU A 160 -4.13 -0.10 3.55
C LEU A 160 -2.96 -0.54 4.44
N VAL A 161 -1.90 -1.03 3.81
CA VAL A 161 -0.85 -1.79 4.48
C VAL A 161 0.29 -0.89 4.92
N ARG A 162 0.81 -0.02 4.05
CA ARG A 162 2.01 0.77 4.38
C ARG A 162 1.57 1.99 5.16
N TRP A 163 0.68 2.79 4.57
CA TRP A 163 0.18 3.98 5.24
C TRP A 163 -0.62 3.66 6.52
N GLY A 164 -1.51 2.65 6.49
CA GLY A 164 -2.30 2.24 7.66
C GLY A 164 -1.58 1.29 8.60
N VAL A 165 -1.48 0.01 8.23
CA VAL A 165 -1.02 -1.08 9.13
C VAL A 165 0.41 -0.88 9.62
N MET A 166 1.37 -0.64 8.73
CA MET A 166 2.78 -0.51 9.10
C MET A 166 3.00 0.71 10.00
N THR A 167 2.32 1.83 9.72
CA THR A 167 2.34 3.00 10.60
C THR A 167 1.79 2.67 11.99
N LEU A 168 0.67 1.97 12.06
CA LEU A 168 0.08 1.56 13.34
C LEU A 168 1.04 0.66 14.12
N LEU A 169 1.65 -0.34 13.47
CA LEU A 169 2.62 -1.24 14.10
C LEU A 169 3.84 -0.48 14.63
N LEU A 170 4.40 0.42 13.83
CA LEU A 170 5.54 1.24 14.25
C LEU A 170 5.16 2.14 15.43
N TRP A 171 3.99 2.78 15.38
CA TRP A 171 3.50 3.64 16.44
C TRP A 171 3.25 2.86 17.74
N LEU A 172 2.63 1.68 17.66
CA LEU A 172 2.43 0.82 18.83
C LEU A 172 3.77 0.39 19.43
N GLY A 173 4.71 -0.11 18.62
CA GLY A 173 6.04 -0.49 19.08
C GLY A 173 6.77 0.68 19.74
N TRP A 174 6.72 1.87 19.14
CA TRP A 174 7.32 3.09 19.69
C TRP A 174 6.67 3.53 21.01
N ARG A 175 5.33 3.45 21.13
CA ARG A 175 4.62 3.80 22.36
C ARG A 175 4.84 2.80 23.48
N LEU A 176 4.85 1.51 23.17
CA LEU A 176 4.96 0.44 24.16
C LEU A 176 6.39 0.24 24.63
N LEU A 177 7.36 0.24 23.72
CA LEU A 177 8.75 -0.14 24.01
C LEU A 177 9.67 1.06 24.24
N GLN A 178 9.33 2.22 23.67
CA GLN A 178 10.11 3.46 23.83
C GLN A 178 9.32 4.58 24.51
N ARG A 179 8.12 4.29 25.04
CA ARG A 179 7.24 5.24 25.76
C ARG A 179 6.90 6.50 24.96
N GLY A 180 7.05 6.46 23.63
CA GLY A 180 6.87 7.63 22.78
C GLY A 180 7.99 8.69 22.92
N GLN A 181 9.17 8.32 23.42
CA GLN A 181 10.30 9.25 23.57
C GLN A 181 11.23 9.16 22.35
N GLY A 182 11.68 10.32 21.86
CA GLY A 182 12.57 10.40 20.70
C GLY A 182 11.95 9.83 19.41
N ARG A 183 12.80 9.54 18.43
CA ARG A 183 12.38 8.89 17.18
C ARG A 183 12.34 7.37 17.37
N PRO A 184 11.44 6.65 16.66
CA PRO A 184 11.44 5.19 16.67
C PRO A 184 12.82 4.61 16.32
N GLY A 185 13.28 3.66 17.14
CA GLY A 185 14.56 2.98 16.90
C GLY A 185 14.55 2.19 15.59
N LYS A 186 15.73 2.02 14.96
CA LYS A 186 15.88 1.28 13.70
C LYS A 186 15.33 -0.16 13.78
N GLY A 187 15.49 -0.82 14.93
CA GLY A 187 14.94 -2.15 15.17
C GLY A 187 13.41 -2.20 15.15
N LEU A 188 12.73 -1.17 15.69
CA LEU A 188 11.27 -1.07 15.62
C LEU A 188 10.78 -0.81 14.20
N VAL A 189 11.50 0.02 13.44
CA VAL A 189 11.20 0.25 12.02
C VAL A 189 11.33 -1.06 11.24
N ALA A 190 12.42 -1.80 11.44
CA ALA A 190 12.62 -3.09 10.79
C ALA A 190 11.53 -4.10 11.18
N ALA A 191 11.16 -4.17 12.46
CA ALA A 191 10.08 -5.03 12.93
C ALA A 191 8.73 -4.66 12.29
N ALA A 192 8.39 -3.36 12.20
CA ALA A 192 7.16 -2.91 11.56
C ALA A 192 7.11 -3.26 10.06
N VAL A 193 8.25 -3.15 9.36
CA VAL A 193 8.39 -3.59 7.96
C VAL A 193 8.14 -5.10 7.83
N VAL A 194 8.81 -5.91 8.64
CA VAL A 194 8.67 -7.38 8.59
C VAL A 194 7.24 -7.81 8.94
N LEU A 195 6.68 -7.30 10.03
CA LEU A 195 5.34 -7.68 10.49
C LEU A 195 4.26 -7.24 9.48
N SER A 196 4.34 -6.03 8.93
CA SER A 196 3.39 -5.59 7.90
C SER A 196 3.54 -6.38 6.60
N ALA A 197 4.75 -6.80 6.21
CA ALA A 197 4.96 -7.66 5.04
C ALA A 197 4.36 -9.06 5.24
N VAL A 198 4.47 -9.65 6.43
CA VAL A 198 3.82 -10.94 6.74
C VAL A 198 2.30 -10.78 6.77
N LEU A 199 1.76 -9.72 7.39
CA LEU A 199 0.32 -9.46 7.39
C LEU A 199 -0.24 -9.22 5.98
N PHE A 200 0.52 -8.53 5.13
CA PHE A 200 0.21 -8.37 3.71
C PHE A 200 0.08 -9.73 3.02
N ALA A 201 1.04 -10.63 3.25
CA ALA A 201 1.04 -11.97 2.67
C ALA A 201 -0.11 -12.85 3.19
N VAL A 202 -0.40 -12.78 4.49
CA VAL A 202 -1.56 -13.47 5.10
C VAL A 202 -2.87 -12.94 4.54
N GLY A 203 -2.97 -11.62 4.30
CA GLY A 203 -4.14 -10.98 3.69
C GLY A 203 -4.48 -11.51 2.29
N HIS A 204 -3.52 -12.15 1.60
CA HIS A 204 -3.72 -12.77 0.29
C HIS A 204 -4.26 -14.21 0.34
N LEU A 205 -4.26 -14.86 1.51
CA LEU A 205 -4.72 -16.25 1.63
C LEU A 205 -6.20 -16.46 1.23
N PRO A 206 -7.16 -15.57 1.57
CA PRO A 206 -8.54 -15.73 1.12
C PRO A 206 -8.68 -15.69 -0.41
N ALA A 207 -7.92 -14.83 -1.10
CA ALA A 207 -7.91 -14.78 -2.56
C ALA A 207 -7.28 -16.05 -3.17
N ALA A 208 -6.19 -16.54 -2.57
CA ALA A 208 -5.57 -17.80 -2.98
C ALA A 208 -6.50 -19.01 -2.78
N GLN A 209 -7.27 -19.03 -1.68
CA GLN A 209 -8.29 -20.04 -1.41
C GLN A 209 -9.42 -20.00 -2.44
N ALA A 210 -9.86 -18.80 -2.85
CA ALA A 210 -10.88 -18.64 -3.89
C ALA A 210 -10.40 -19.14 -5.26
N LEU A 211 -9.11 -18.98 -5.59
CA LEU A 211 -8.51 -19.45 -6.84
C LEU A 211 -8.21 -20.96 -6.82
N ALA A 212 -7.55 -21.44 -5.76
CA ALA A 212 -7.07 -22.81 -5.68
C ALA A 212 -8.11 -23.83 -5.22
N GLY A 213 -9.26 -23.37 -4.69
CA GLY A 213 -10.30 -24.23 -4.10
C GLY A 213 -9.91 -24.86 -2.77
N VAL A 214 -8.62 -25.06 -2.48
CA VAL A 214 -8.07 -25.51 -1.18
C VAL A 214 -6.69 -24.89 -0.92
N LEU A 215 -6.47 -24.42 0.31
CA LEU A 215 -5.14 -24.00 0.79
C LEU A 215 -4.26 -25.20 1.19
N THR A 216 -3.59 -25.78 0.21
CA THR A 216 -2.54 -26.79 0.46
C THR A 216 -1.25 -26.15 0.98
N VAL A 217 -0.39 -26.92 1.65
CA VAL A 217 0.90 -26.42 2.17
C VAL A 217 1.75 -25.72 1.08
N PRO A 218 1.89 -26.27 -0.14
CA PRO A 218 2.61 -25.58 -1.22
C PRO A 218 1.97 -24.25 -1.65
N VAL A 219 0.64 -24.18 -1.72
CA VAL A 219 -0.09 -22.94 -2.07
C VAL A 219 0.13 -21.88 -0.99
N VAL A 220 -0.03 -22.25 0.28
CA VAL A 220 0.20 -21.35 1.41
C VAL A 220 1.65 -20.86 1.42
N ALA A 221 2.62 -21.76 1.29
CA ALA A 221 4.03 -21.38 1.26
C ALA A 221 4.35 -20.42 0.09
N PHE A 222 3.83 -20.71 -1.11
CA PHE A 222 4.02 -19.87 -2.28
C PHE A 222 3.46 -18.45 -2.08
N VAL A 223 2.23 -18.35 -1.58
CA VAL A 223 1.58 -17.05 -1.32
C VAL A 223 2.30 -16.27 -0.23
N LEU A 224 2.70 -16.94 0.86
CA LEU A 224 3.39 -16.29 1.97
C LEU A 224 4.77 -15.78 1.56
N VAL A 225 5.58 -16.61 0.90
CA VAL A 225 6.93 -16.22 0.45
C VAL A 225 6.86 -15.12 -0.59
N GLY A 226 5.99 -15.29 -1.60
CA GLY A 226 5.88 -14.35 -2.70
C GLY A 226 5.50 -12.95 -2.25
N ASN A 227 4.44 -12.84 -1.45
CA ASN A 227 3.95 -11.55 -0.97
C ASN A 227 4.81 -10.96 0.14
N THR A 228 5.40 -11.78 1.03
CA THR A 228 6.31 -11.25 2.08
C THR A 228 7.54 -10.61 1.44
N ALA A 229 8.15 -11.25 0.44
CA ALA A 229 9.34 -10.74 -0.23
C ALA A 229 9.10 -9.36 -0.87
N PHE A 230 8.03 -9.21 -1.65
CA PHE A 230 7.66 -7.88 -2.18
C PHE A 230 7.27 -6.92 -1.05
N GLY A 231 6.57 -7.41 -0.03
CA GLY A 231 6.15 -6.60 1.10
C GLY A 231 7.29 -5.99 1.90
N LEU A 232 8.42 -6.68 2.00
CA LEU A 232 9.66 -6.15 2.60
C LEU A 232 10.23 -4.99 1.76
N VAL A 233 10.22 -5.11 0.43
CA VAL A 233 10.67 -4.04 -0.48
C VAL A 233 9.81 -2.79 -0.31
N ALA A 234 8.48 -2.93 -0.43
CA ALA A 234 7.53 -1.83 -0.30
C ALA A 234 7.60 -1.19 1.10
N GLY A 235 7.66 -2.00 2.16
CA GLY A 235 7.78 -1.50 3.53
C GLY A 235 9.08 -0.74 3.79
N TRP A 236 10.21 -1.23 3.28
CA TRP A 236 11.49 -0.52 3.39
C TRP A 236 11.48 0.81 2.62
N LEU A 237 10.92 0.81 1.40
CA LEU A 237 10.75 2.03 0.60
C LEU A 237 9.90 3.06 1.35
N TYR A 238 8.78 2.63 1.92
CA TYR A 238 7.92 3.50 2.71
C TYR A 238 8.66 4.09 3.93
N ALA A 239 9.39 3.25 4.68
CA ALA A 239 10.16 3.71 5.85
C ALA A 239 11.25 4.73 5.52
N ARG A 240 11.85 4.65 4.32
CA ARG A 240 13.03 5.44 3.95
C ARG A 240 12.74 6.62 3.05
N HIS A 241 11.78 6.49 2.14
CA HIS A 241 11.56 7.44 1.05
C HIS A 241 10.14 8.03 1.06
N GLY A 242 9.18 7.36 1.71
CA GLY A 242 7.79 7.80 1.80
C GLY A 242 6.82 6.93 1.00
N LEU A 243 5.53 7.23 1.15
CA LEU A 243 4.44 6.41 0.62
C LEU A 243 4.50 6.28 -0.91
N GLU A 244 4.78 7.38 -1.61
CA GLU A 244 4.74 7.40 -3.06
C GLU A 244 5.88 6.55 -3.67
N ALA A 245 7.02 6.40 -3.00
CA ALA A 245 8.06 5.46 -3.41
C ALA A 245 7.58 4.00 -3.42
N ALA A 246 6.80 3.60 -2.40
CA ALA A 246 6.21 2.26 -2.32
C ALA A 246 5.12 2.05 -3.39
N VAL A 247 4.26 3.06 -3.58
CA VAL A 247 3.24 3.07 -4.67
C VAL A 247 3.88 2.94 -6.04
N ILE A 248 4.91 3.73 -6.34
CA ILE A 248 5.65 3.65 -7.60
C ILE A 248 6.21 2.24 -7.80
N ALA A 249 6.86 1.68 -6.78
CA ALA A 249 7.41 0.34 -6.87
C ALA A 249 6.34 -0.72 -7.16
N HIS A 250 5.20 -0.66 -6.48
CA HIS A 250 4.16 -1.67 -6.63
C HIS A 250 3.42 -1.56 -7.98
N VAL A 251 3.08 -0.35 -8.40
CA VAL A 251 2.53 -0.09 -9.74
C VAL A 251 3.49 -0.61 -10.82
N LEU A 252 4.79 -0.29 -10.71
CA LEU A 252 5.78 -0.73 -11.70
C LEU A 252 6.05 -2.23 -11.65
N ALA A 253 6.03 -2.85 -10.47
CA ALA A 253 6.18 -4.31 -10.36
C ALA A 253 5.11 -5.01 -11.20
N HIS A 254 3.84 -4.63 -11.05
CA HIS A 254 2.74 -5.17 -11.84
C HIS A 254 2.82 -4.79 -13.32
N LEU A 255 3.11 -3.54 -13.64
CA LEU A 255 3.17 -3.06 -15.02
C LEU A 255 4.25 -3.79 -15.83
N LEU A 256 5.46 -3.88 -15.27
CA LEU A 256 6.61 -4.48 -15.94
C LEU A 256 6.54 -6.01 -15.95
N SER A 257 5.91 -6.64 -14.95
CA SER A 257 5.69 -8.09 -14.99
C SER A 257 4.55 -8.49 -15.91
N SER A 258 3.55 -7.63 -16.15
CA SER A 258 2.34 -7.99 -16.90
C SER A 258 2.56 -8.65 -18.28
N PRO A 259 3.52 -8.23 -19.12
CA PRO A 259 3.77 -8.91 -20.40
C PRO A 259 4.54 -10.24 -20.25
N LEU A 260 5.03 -10.57 -19.06
CA LEU A 260 5.86 -11.73 -18.76
C LEU A 260 5.10 -12.81 -17.97
N LEU A 261 3.85 -12.56 -17.61
CA LEU A 261 2.95 -13.40 -16.82
C LEU A 261 1.79 -13.88 -17.68
#